data_AF-A0ABD5YJ98-F1
#
_entry.id   AF-A0ABD5YJ98-F1
#
_cell.length_a   1.000
_cell.length_b   1.000
_cell.length_c   1.000
_cell.angle_alpha   90.00
_cell.angle_beta   90.00
_cell.angle_gamma   90.00
#
_symmetry.space_group_name_H-M   'P 1'
#
loop_
_entity.id
_entity.type
_entity.pdbx_description
1 polymer ?
#
loop_
_entity_poly.entity_id
_entity_poly.type
_entity_poly.pdbx_seq_one_letter_code
_entity_poly.pdbx_strand_id
1 'polypeptide(L)'
;MADTHGVSLLALRCDALAALTSDAIVDMVSYFDPDLVYIIREKMDMRVVSQLQRDCNQPIFHAQDGTIRTETVGGVSFIFTTSVDRLGEARAPDEAIPETADVVVCDELQMVPDDVNMDAGLDGIDHIARYQARTDGTTTFLTGALEASYDYVWRANSNRTVVRLPVRGLAPLRRSGAPELACLTCDTDGRVAVTSAPTNTFGLQALTNVGTTTAQRLKENGYTTRSDVASTTRQELRVIHGIGNSTAKTIQQSAQALVEKSVLRQTDATVPAADYSPLFVDIETDGLTPTIIWLIGVYDPAREEYIDFVDTDPSLDDPGKATRAFIRWLAAEYDRPSLVAWNGHAFDFKHLTTFISRHAPAYADYWNESVFEYDLYDWAVRKGNAILLVERIVSKMSPRRWTATGTSL
;
A
#
# COMPACT_ATOMS: atom_id res chain seq x y z
N MET A 1 -23.70 1.21 14.43
CA MET A 1 -22.41 0.53 14.58
C MET A 1 -21.36 1.58 14.30
N ALA A 2 -20.50 1.89 15.28
CA ALA A 2 -19.45 2.88 15.08
C ALA A 2 -18.47 2.30 14.05
N ASP A 3 -18.16 3.11 13.05
CA ASP A 3 -17.25 2.80 11.97
C ASP A 3 -15.83 2.76 12.56
N THR A 4 -15.41 1.61 13.12
CA THR A 4 -14.09 1.42 13.74
C THR A 4 -13.03 1.44 12.65
N HIS A 5 -12.63 2.64 12.25
CA HIS A 5 -11.41 2.87 11.49
C HIS A 5 -10.25 2.41 12.38
N GLY A 6 -9.48 1.42 11.92
CA GLY A 6 -8.28 0.98 12.63
C GLY A 6 -7.24 2.10 12.73
N VAL A 7 -6.30 1.95 13.65
CA VAL A 7 -5.23 2.90 13.96
C VAL A 7 -4.02 2.64 13.09
N SER A 8 -3.50 3.68 12.45
CA SER A 8 -2.37 3.61 11.53
C SER A 8 -1.04 3.85 12.25
N LEU A 9 -0.18 2.84 12.24
CA LEU A 9 1.17 2.85 12.78
C LEU A 9 2.21 2.84 11.64
N LEU A 10 2.91 3.96 11.46
CA LEU A 10 4.02 4.06 10.51
C LEU A 10 5.32 3.55 11.15
N ALA A 11 5.86 2.45 10.63
CA ALA A 11 7.11 1.85 11.12
C ALA A 11 8.30 2.32 10.30
N LEU A 12 9.31 2.87 10.97
CA LEU A 12 10.45 3.51 10.34
C LEU A 12 11.77 2.92 10.84
N ARG A 13 12.65 2.56 9.91
CA ARG A 13 14.06 2.27 10.22
C ARG A 13 14.93 3.44 9.74
N CYS A 14 15.81 3.95 10.60
CA CYS A 14 16.52 5.21 10.31
C CYS A 14 17.44 5.13 9.09
N ASP A 15 18.00 3.96 8.77
CA ASP A 15 18.84 3.74 7.59
C ASP A 15 18.05 3.90 6.27
N ALA A 16 16.77 3.51 6.25
CA ALA A 16 15.88 3.72 5.12
C ALA A 16 15.56 5.22 4.90
N LEU A 17 15.68 6.04 5.94
CA LEU A 17 15.41 7.48 5.90
C LEU A 17 16.66 8.33 5.71
N ALA A 18 17.86 7.78 5.85
CA ALA A 18 19.11 8.54 5.91
C ALA A 18 19.35 9.42 4.66
N ALA A 19 18.77 9.07 3.52
CA ALA A 19 18.88 9.84 2.27
C ALA A 19 17.72 10.83 2.04
N LEU A 20 16.69 10.83 2.89
CA LEU A 20 15.53 11.71 2.77
C LEU A 20 15.84 13.09 3.38
N THR A 21 15.32 14.14 2.75
CA THR A 21 15.31 15.50 3.29
C THR A 21 14.12 15.72 4.21
N SER A 22 14.16 16.77 5.03
CA SER A 22 13.03 17.21 5.87
C SER A 22 11.72 17.30 5.08
N ASP A 23 11.74 17.94 3.91
CA ASP A 23 10.55 18.02 3.05
C ASP A 23 10.04 16.65 2.56
N ALA A 24 10.94 15.70 2.34
CA ALA A 24 10.57 14.34 1.95
C ALA A 24 10.01 13.54 3.14
N ILE A 25 10.50 13.82 4.36
CA ILE A 25 9.95 13.26 5.59
C ILE A 25 8.54 13.80 5.85
N VAL A 26 8.32 15.11 5.72
CA VAL A 26 6.98 15.73 5.86
C VAL A 26 6.01 15.16 4.81
N ASP A 27 6.47 15.02 3.57
CA ASP A 27 5.71 14.40 2.49
C ASP A 27 5.34 12.94 2.79
N MET A 28 6.31 12.14 3.24
CA MET A 28 6.10 10.76 3.65
C MET A 28 5.06 10.64 4.77
N VAL A 29 5.17 11.44 5.82
CA VAL A 29 4.21 11.42 6.93
C VAL A 29 2.84 11.88 6.48
N SER A 30 2.75 12.89 5.61
CA SER A 30 1.49 13.34 5.02
C SER A 30 0.85 12.29 4.08
N TYR A 31 1.68 11.50 3.39
CA TYR A 31 1.23 10.44 2.49
C TYR A 31 0.55 9.30 3.25
N PHE A 32 1.20 8.83 4.31
CA PHE A 32 0.66 7.75 5.15
C PHE A 32 -0.42 8.23 6.11
N ASP A 33 -0.39 9.51 6.49
CA ASP A 33 -1.27 10.12 7.49
C ASP A 33 -1.42 9.25 8.76
N PRO A 34 -0.30 8.86 9.40
CA PRO A 34 -0.36 7.91 10.49
C PRO A 34 -0.91 8.55 11.77
N ASP A 35 -1.53 7.73 12.61
CA ASP A 35 -1.93 8.11 13.96
C ASP A 35 -0.74 8.13 14.92
N LEU A 36 0.23 7.23 14.69
CA LEU A 36 1.48 7.16 15.44
C LEU A 36 2.65 6.65 14.58
N VAL A 37 3.86 7.00 15.00
CA VAL A 37 5.10 6.59 14.34
C VAL A 37 5.92 5.74 15.31
N TYR A 38 6.42 4.59 14.84
CA TYR A 38 7.36 3.76 15.59
C TYR A 38 8.71 3.70 14.90
N ILE A 39 9.78 4.02 15.64
CA ILE A 39 11.16 3.87 15.17
C ILE A 39 11.69 2.51 15.63
N ILE A 40 12.01 1.68 14.65
CA ILE A 40 12.61 0.37 14.86
C ILE A 40 14.00 0.53 15.48
N ARG A 41 14.30 -0.27 16.51
CA ARG A 41 15.57 -0.19 17.25
C ARG A 41 16.78 -0.50 16.37
N GLU A 42 16.65 -1.47 15.46
CA GLU A 42 17.72 -1.83 14.55
C GLU A 42 18.12 -0.61 13.69
N LYS A 43 19.42 -0.29 13.66
CA LYS A 43 19.97 0.88 12.91
C LYS A 43 19.40 2.24 13.34
N MET A 44 18.87 2.36 14.56
CA MET A 44 18.38 3.64 15.08
C MET A 44 19.47 4.73 15.06
N ASP A 45 19.13 5.91 14.56
CA ASP A 45 19.97 7.11 14.59
C ASP A 45 19.21 8.26 15.25
N MET A 46 19.70 8.72 16.41
CA MET A 46 19.06 9.79 17.18
C MET A 46 18.96 11.12 16.42
N ARG A 47 19.81 11.37 15.41
CA ARG A 47 19.69 12.56 14.55
C ARG A 47 18.43 12.48 13.69
N VAL A 48 18.15 11.31 13.14
CA VAL A 48 16.92 11.05 12.36
C VAL A 48 15.70 11.11 13.27
N VAL A 49 15.77 10.53 14.47
CA VAL A 49 14.68 10.62 15.47
C VAL A 49 14.39 12.08 15.83
N SER A 50 15.42 12.88 16.11
CA SER A 50 15.25 14.32 16.39
C SER A 50 14.73 15.11 15.19
N GLN A 51 15.05 14.71 13.96
CA GLN A 51 14.48 15.33 12.75
C GLN A 51 12.99 15.01 12.63
N LEU A 52 12.60 13.75 12.81
CA LEU A 52 11.21 13.33 12.81
C LEU A 52 10.41 14.06 13.89
N GLN A 53 10.94 14.19 15.10
CA GLN A 53 10.28 14.93 16.19
C GLN A 53 10.09 16.44 15.91
N ARG A 54 10.90 17.03 15.02
CA ARG A 54 10.72 18.42 14.59
C ARG A 54 9.71 18.56 13.45
N ASP A 55 9.72 17.60 12.53
CA ASP A 55 8.99 17.69 11.26
C ASP A 55 7.61 17.01 11.31
N CYS A 56 7.38 16.13 12.28
CA CYS A 56 6.15 15.34 12.42
C CYS A 56 5.40 15.78 13.68
N ASN A 57 4.07 15.90 13.56
CA ASN A 57 3.21 16.26 14.70
C ASN A 57 2.67 15.02 15.44
N GLN A 58 2.81 13.85 14.83
CA GLN A 58 2.36 12.57 15.38
C GLN A 58 3.20 12.15 16.59
N PRO A 59 2.62 11.41 17.54
CA PRO A 59 3.38 10.73 18.58
C PRO A 59 4.44 9.81 17.96
N ILE A 60 5.70 10.02 18.33
CA ILE A 60 6.83 9.18 17.90
C ILE A 60 7.28 8.33 19.07
N PHE A 61 7.20 7.03 18.88
CA PHE A 61 7.64 6.00 19.80
C PHE A 61 8.89 5.32 19.28
N HIS A 62 9.71 4.88 20.21
CA HIS A 62 10.86 4.01 19.99
C HIS A 62 11.06 3.28 21.31
N ALA A 63 11.35 1.99 21.24
CA ALA A 63 11.54 1.22 22.45
C ALA A 63 12.88 1.61 23.09
N GLN A 64 12.84 1.97 24.38
CA GLN A 64 14.04 2.31 25.15
C GLN A 64 14.37 1.19 26.13
N ASP A 65 15.65 0.89 26.27
CA ASP A 65 16.11 -0.22 27.11
C ASP A 65 15.65 -0.05 28.56
N GLY A 66 15.05 -1.12 29.08
CA GLY A 66 14.56 -1.17 30.45
C GLY A 66 13.23 -0.45 30.70
N THR A 67 12.56 0.08 29.67
CA THR A 67 11.28 0.80 29.82
C THR A 67 10.15 0.14 29.04
N ILE A 68 8.95 0.20 29.60
CA ILE A 68 7.71 -0.07 28.89
C ILE A 68 7.00 1.25 28.69
N ARG A 69 6.52 1.49 27.47
CA ARG A 69 5.63 2.59 27.16
C ARG A 69 4.30 2.05 26.69
N THR A 70 3.24 2.73 27.09
CA THR A 70 1.86 2.36 26.78
C THR A 70 1.16 3.55 26.17
N GLU A 71 0.37 3.33 25.12
CA GLU A 71 -0.40 4.39 24.48
C GLU A 71 -1.76 3.83 24.06
N THR A 72 -2.81 4.64 24.13
CA THR A 72 -4.12 4.30 23.53
C THR A 72 -4.48 5.38 22.53
N VAL A 73 -4.61 4.99 21.27
CA VAL A 73 -5.00 5.89 20.17
C VAL A 73 -6.20 5.27 19.49
N GLY A 74 -7.23 6.05 19.14
CA GLY A 74 -8.40 5.53 18.41
C GLY A 74 -9.14 4.35 19.09
N GLY A 75 -8.94 4.13 20.39
CA GLY A 75 -9.47 2.97 21.11
C GLY A 75 -8.61 1.70 21.04
N VAL A 76 -7.52 1.70 20.27
CA VAL A 76 -6.53 0.62 20.21
C VAL A 76 -5.39 0.89 21.19
N SER A 77 -5.09 -0.09 22.02
CA SER A 77 -4.05 -0.04 23.05
C SER A 77 -2.75 -0.68 22.57
N PHE A 78 -1.65 0.05 22.75
CA PHE A 78 -0.30 -0.32 22.35
C PHE A 78 0.61 -0.45 23.57
N ILE A 79 1.46 -1.47 23.57
CA ILE A 79 2.63 -1.59 24.45
C ILE A 79 3.89 -1.56 23.57
N PHE A 80 4.86 -0.73 23.94
CA PHE A 80 6.19 -0.68 23.32
C PHE A 80 7.24 -1.10 24.34
N THR A 81 8.02 -2.12 24.01
CA THR A 81 9.10 -2.63 24.87
C THR A 81 10.27 -3.12 24.00
N THR A 82 11.49 -3.02 24.50
CA THR A 82 12.61 -3.72 23.84
C THR A 82 12.71 -5.16 24.30
N SER A 83 12.13 -5.53 25.44
CA SER A 83 12.41 -6.79 26.10
C SER A 83 11.19 -7.67 26.36
N VAL A 84 11.31 -8.94 25.96
CA VAL A 84 10.28 -9.98 26.16
C VAL A 84 10.16 -10.39 27.62
N ASP A 85 11.25 -10.32 28.40
CA ASP A 85 11.24 -10.62 29.84
C ASP A 85 10.21 -9.77 30.58
N ARG A 86 10.08 -8.51 30.16
CA ARG A 86 9.16 -7.57 30.80
C ARG A 86 7.69 -7.87 30.50
N LEU A 87 7.38 -8.66 29.46
CA LEU A 87 6.03 -9.16 29.18
C LEU A 87 5.71 -10.43 29.99
N GLY A 88 6.72 -11.26 30.28
CA GLY A 88 6.55 -12.57 30.88
C GLY A 88 6.33 -12.57 32.40
N GLU A 89 6.89 -11.60 33.12
CA GLU A 89 6.94 -11.58 34.59
C GLU A 89 5.70 -10.94 35.25
N ALA A 90 5.21 -11.55 36.33
CA ALA A 90 4.29 -10.88 37.27
C ALA A 90 5.11 -9.90 38.11
N ARG A 91 4.80 -8.61 38.03
CA ARG A 91 5.61 -7.56 38.67
C ARG A 91 4.89 -6.79 39.76
N ALA A 92 5.70 -6.08 40.55
CA ALA A 92 5.26 -5.27 41.67
C ALA A 92 4.25 -4.20 41.21
N PRO A 93 3.26 -3.84 42.05
CA PRO A 93 2.13 -2.98 41.69
C PRO A 93 2.49 -1.57 41.18
N ASP A 94 3.72 -1.10 41.41
CA ASP A 94 4.19 0.24 41.00
C ASP A 94 4.84 0.26 39.59
N GLU A 95 5.09 -0.89 38.95
CA GLU A 95 5.47 -1.02 37.53
C GLU A 95 4.26 -1.47 36.69
N ALA A 96 3.16 -0.71 36.74
CA ALA A 96 1.89 -1.08 36.12
C ALA A 96 2.00 -1.14 34.58
N ILE A 97 2.31 -2.32 34.05
CA ILE A 97 2.03 -2.69 32.67
C ILE A 97 0.52 -2.97 32.61
N PRO A 98 -0.21 -2.43 31.62
CA PRO A 98 -1.59 -2.78 31.41
C PRO A 98 -1.76 -4.31 31.39
N GLU A 99 -2.79 -4.81 32.06
CA GLU A 99 -3.08 -6.25 32.10
C GLU A 99 -3.35 -6.81 30.69
N THR A 100 -3.78 -5.95 29.77
CA THR A 100 -4.07 -6.28 28.37
C THR A 100 -3.63 -5.16 27.43
N ALA A 101 -3.33 -5.54 26.19
CA ALA A 101 -3.15 -4.62 25.08
C ALA A 101 -3.58 -5.31 23.78
N ASP A 102 -4.13 -4.54 22.85
CA ASP A 102 -4.51 -5.03 21.52
C ASP A 102 -3.24 -5.33 20.70
N VAL A 103 -2.23 -4.48 20.85
CA VAL A 103 -0.96 -4.55 20.11
C VAL A 103 0.25 -4.45 21.05
N VAL A 104 1.22 -5.35 20.88
CA VAL A 104 2.51 -5.30 21.60
C VAL A 104 3.64 -5.22 20.58
N VAL A 105 4.41 -4.13 20.59
CA VAL A 105 5.61 -3.96 19.78
C VAL A 105 6.85 -4.33 20.60
N CYS A 106 7.56 -5.38 20.15
CA CYS A 106 8.76 -5.89 20.81
C CYS A 106 9.84 -6.33 19.80
N ASP A 107 10.94 -5.57 19.75
CA ASP A 107 12.05 -5.79 18.81
C ASP A 107 12.96 -6.99 19.17
N GLU A 108 12.86 -7.54 20.39
CA GLU A 108 13.57 -8.77 20.78
C GLU A 108 12.90 -10.05 20.24
N LEU A 109 11.69 -9.98 19.70
CA LEU A 109 11.06 -11.12 19.04
C LEU A 109 11.72 -11.35 17.68
N GLN A 110 12.44 -12.47 17.54
CA GLN A 110 13.18 -12.81 16.32
C GLN A 110 12.94 -14.26 15.92
N MET A 111 12.93 -14.52 14.61
CA MET A 111 12.89 -15.89 14.10
C MET A 111 14.28 -16.52 14.22
N VAL A 112 14.33 -17.72 14.79
CA VAL A 112 15.57 -18.50 14.91
C VAL A 112 15.43 -19.75 14.03
N PRO A 113 16.20 -19.89 12.95
CA PRO A 113 16.17 -21.09 12.14
C PRO A 113 16.76 -22.27 12.92
N ASP A 114 16.11 -23.43 12.82
CA ASP A 114 16.63 -24.73 13.24
C ASP A 114 17.02 -25.50 11.99
N ASP A 115 18.27 -25.31 11.56
CA ASP A 115 18.83 -25.96 10.36
C ASP A 115 18.89 -27.49 10.49
N VAL A 116 18.84 -28.03 11.71
CA VAL A 116 18.93 -29.48 11.96
C VAL A 116 17.57 -30.14 11.71
N ASN A 117 16.51 -29.53 12.23
CA ASN A 117 15.14 -30.03 12.06
C ASN A 117 14.43 -29.45 10.83
N MET A 118 15.08 -28.52 10.12
CA MET A 118 14.48 -27.73 9.05
C MET A 118 13.19 -27.02 9.50
N ASP A 119 13.20 -26.50 10.72
CA ASP A 119 12.08 -25.79 11.34
C ASP A 119 12.50 -24.36 11.72
N ALA A 120 11.56 -23.56 12.17
CA ALA A 120 11.83 -22.22 12.70
C ALA A 120 11.23 -22.11 14.10
N GLY A 121 12.01 -21.54 15.03
CA GLY A 121 11.55 -21.09 16.33
C GLY A 121 11.32 -19.58 16.34
N LEU A 122 10.62 -19.12 17.37
CA LEU A 122 10.50 -17.70 17.71
C LEU A 122 11.18 -17.48 19.07
N ASP A 123 12.23 -16.68 19.10
CA ASP A 123 12.86 -16.28 20.35
C ASP A 123 11.88 -15.42 21.17
N GLY A 124 11.82 -15.66 22.48
CA GLY A 124 10.83 -15.04 23.36
C GLY A 124 9.41 -15.60 23.31
N ILE A 125 9.15 -16.70 22.55
CA ILE A 125 7.80 -17.29 22.43
C ILE A 125 7.16 -17.63 23.78
N ASP A 126 7.91 -18.16 24.74
CA ASP A 126 7.41 -18.51 26.06
C ASP A 126 6.96 -17.28 26.86
N HIS A 127 7.61 -16.14 26.66
CA HIS A 127 7.28 -14.90 27.37
C HIS A 127 5.98 -14.30 26.86
N ILE A 128 5.81 -14.23 25.54
CA ILE A 128 4.56 -13.76 24.93
C ILE A 128 3.41 -14.76 25.15
N ALA A 129 3.70 -16.06 25.26
CA ALA A 129 2.71 -17.09 25.63
C ALA A 129 2.18 -16.89 27.06
N ARG A 130 3.07 -16.56 28.01
CA ARG A 130 2.66 -16.22 29.39
C ARG A 130 1.86 -14.93 29.45
N TYR A 131 2.24 -13.93 28.65
CA TYR A 131 1.48 -12.69 28.53
C TYR A 131 0.07 -12.96 28.00
N GLN A 132 -0.04 -13.58 26.82
CA GLN A 132 -1.31 -13.90 26.15
C GLN A 132 -2.24 -14.79 26.98
N ALA A 133 -1.69 -15.67 27.83
CA ALA A 133 -2.49 -16.52 28.72
C ALA A 133 -3.15 -15.76 29.89
N ARG A 134 -2.75 -14.51 30.15
CA ARG A 134 -3.33 -13.65 31.19
C ARG A 134 -4.34 -12.63 30.63
N THR A 135 -4.49 -12.56 29.30
CA THR A 135 -5.37 -11.61 28.62
C THR A 135 -6.62 -12.30 28.12
N ASP A 136 -7.79 -11.67 28.26
CA ASP A 136 -9.06 -12.20 27.76
C ASP A 136 -9.28 -11.97 26.24
N GLY A 137 -8.42 -11.15 25.60
CA GLY A 137 -8.44 -10.83 24.17
C GLY A 137 -7.32 -11.49 23.37
N THR A 138 -7.28 -11.27 22.07
CA THR A 138 -6.15 -11.68 21.21
C THR A 138 -5.21 -10.50 21.01
N THR A 139 -3.98 -10.59 21.54
CA THR A 139 -2.96 -9.58 21.33
C THR A 139 -2.18 -9.90 20.06
N THR A 140 -1.94 -8.89 19.22
CA THR A 140 -1.03 -9.01 18.09
C THR A 140 0.35 -8.49 18.44
N PHE A 141 1.38 -9.33 18.25
CA PHE A 141 2.77 -9.00 18.53
C PHE A 141 3.44 -8.49 17.26
N LEU A 142 4.06 -7.32 17.32
CA LEU A 142 4.78 -6.69 16.21
C LEU A 142 6.27 -6.65 16.52
N THR A 143 7.13 -6.90 15.53
CA THR A 143 8.59 -6.85 15.70
C THR A 143 9.30 -6.17 14.54
N GLY A 144 10.24 -5.28 14.85
CA GLY A 144 11.15 -4.69 13.88
C GLY A 144 12.22 -5.64 13.34
N ALA A 145 12.33 -6.87 13.87
CA ALA A 145 13.29 -7.86 13.39
C ALA A 145 12.82 -8.60 12.11
N LEU A 146 11.53 -8.55 11.80
CA LEU A 146 10.93 -9.22 10.64
C LEU A 146 10.32 -8.19 9.69
N GLU A 147 10.35 -8.48 8.38
CA GLU A 147 9.75 -7.62 7.35
C GLU A 147 8.24 -7.50 7.53
N ALA A 148 7.67 -6.35 7.16
CA ALA A 148 6.23 -6.09 7.30
C ALA A 148 5.31 -7.06 6.54
N SER A 149 5.85 -7.84 5.61
CA SER A 149 5.15 -8.91 4.91
C SER A 149 5.02 -10.19 5.74
N TYR A 150 5.77 -10.30 6.84
CA TYR A 150 5.70 -11.44 7.74
C TYR A 150 4.36 -11.44 8.49
N ASP A 151 3.62 -12.53 8.30
CA ASP A 151 2.35 -12.83 8.94
C ASP A 151 2.35 -14.28 9.37
N TYR A 152 2.40 -14.54 10.66
CA TYR A 152 2.32 -15.89 11.16
C TYR A 152 1.65 -15.97 12.53
N VAL A 153 0.84 -17.03 12.74
CA VAL A 153 0.24 -17.32 14.03
C VAL A 153 0.98 -18.48 14.68
N TRP A 154 1.88 -18.16 15.60
CA TRP A 154 2.60 -19.14 16.41
C TRP A 154 1.64 -19.80 17.42
N ARG A 155 2.04 -20.98 17.89
CA ARG A 155 1.34 -21.70 18.96
C ARG A 155 2.33 -22.10 20.02
N ALA A 156 1.99 -21.86 21.27
CA ALA A 156 2.81 -22.22 22.41
C ALA A 156 1.96 -22.76 23.56
N ASN A 157 2.57 -23.57 24.43
CA ASN A 157 1.91 -24.07 25.62
C ASN A 157 2.18 -23.13 26.80
N SER A 158 1.12 -22.60 27.42
CA SER A 158 1.20 -21.83 28.65
C SER A 158 0.23 -22.42 29.67
N ASN A 159 0.72 -22.83 30.84
CA ASN A 159 -0.09 -23.46 31.91
C ASN A 159 -0.99 -24.62 31.44
N ARG A 160 -0.49 -25.45 30.52
CA ARG A 160 -1.22 -26.60 29.89
C ARG A 160 -2.32 -26.22 28.89
N THR A 161 -2.42 -24.96 28.50
CA THR A 161 -3.29 -24.48 27.43
C THR A 161 -2.45 -24.08 26.23
N VAL A 162 -2.89 -24.45 25.02
CA VAL A 162 -2.29 -23.95 23.79
C VAL A 162 -2.82 -22.55 23.52
N VAL A 163 -1.93 -21.55 23.51
CA VAL A 163 -2.27 -20.16 23.15
C VAL A 163 -1.85 -19.88 21.72
N ARG A 164 -2.64 -19.05 21.03
CA ARG A 164 -2.34 -18.54 19.68
C ARG A 164 -1.63 -17.21 19.81
N LEU A 165 -0.59 -17.01 19.01
CA LEU A 165 0.29 -15.85 19.09
C LEU A 165 0.46 -15.26 17.69
N PRO A 166 -0.45 -14.37 17.27
CA PRO A 166 -0.29 -13.63 16.01
C PRO A 166 0.95 -12.74 16.09
N VAL A 167 1.91 -12.97 15.19
CA VAL A 167 3.15 -12.20 15.08
C VAL A 167 3.23 -11.58 13.69
N ARG A 168 3.52 -10.27 13.64
CA ARG A 168 3.74 -9.51 12.40
C ARG A 168 5.10 -8.82 12.43
N GLY A 169 5.70 -8.67 11.25
CA GLY A 169 6.88 -7.83 11.11
C GLY A 169 6.56 -6.35 10.96
N LEU A 170 7.56 -5.50 11.20
CA LEU A 170 7.51 -4.05 11.02
C LEU A 170 8.61 -3.53 10.10
N ALA A 171 9.65 -4.33 9.84
CA ALA A 171 10.81 -3.89 9.09
C ALA A 171 10.45 -3.53 7.64
N PRO A 172 11.18 -2.59 7.02
CA PRO A 172 10.99 -2.25 5.61
C PRO A 172 11.00 -3.48 4.71
N LEU A 173 10.10 -3.52 3.73
CA LEU A 173 10.03 -4.62 2.77
C LEU A 173 11.25 -4.59 1.86
N ARG A 174 11.90 -5.73 1.68
CA ARG A 174 13.05 -5.84 0.77
C ARG A 174 12.56 -6.24 -0.61
N ARG A 175 12.32 -5.23 -1.45
CA ARG A 175 12.13 -5.41 -2.90
C ARG A 175 13.33 -4.89 -3.67
N SER A 176 13.45 -5.29 -4.94
CA SER A 176 14.46 -4.70 -5.82
C SER A 176 14.19 -3.20 -5.97
N GLY A 177 15.10 -2.35 -5.50
CA GLY A 177 14.97 -0.90 -5.60
C GLY A 177 15.17 -0.17 -4.27
N ALA A 178 14.44 0.93 -4.10
CA ALA A 178 14.48 1.71 -2.88
C ALA A 178 13.77 0.95 -1.73
N PRO A 179 14.23 1.09 -0.46
CA PRO A 179 13.54 0.49 0.67
C PRO A 179 12.06 0.91 0.71
N GLU A 180 11.16 -0.05 0.94
CA GLU A 180 9.72 0.20 1.10
C GLU A 180 9.37 0.35 2.58
N LEU A 181 8.84 1.52 2.93
CA LEU A 181 8.37 1.81 4.28
C LEU A 181 6.98 1.22 4.47
N ALA A 182 6.69 0.71 5.66
CA ALA A 182 5.43 0.06 5.98
C ALA A 182 4.58 0.91 6.94
N CYS A 183 3.30 1.03 6.64
CA CYS A 183 2.28 1.59 7.52
C CYS A 183 1.23 0.52 7.79
N LEU A 184 1.07 0.16 9.06
CA LEU A 184 0.19 -0.90 9.52
C LEU A 184 -1.09 -0.30 10.06
N THR A 185 -2.24 -0.83 9.68
CA THR A 185 -3.54 -0.47 10.28
C THR A 185 -3.94 -1.56 11.25
N CYS A 186 -3.98 -1.23 12.55
CA CYS A 186 -4.29 -2.13 13.65
C CYS A 186 -5.70 -1.86 14.19
N ASP A 187 -6.46 -2.89 14.51
CA ASP A 187 -7.76 -2.76 15.19
C ASP A 187 -7.78 -3.45 16.56
N THR A 188 -8.88 -3.27 17.30
CA THR A 188 -9.11 -3.89 18.62
C THR A 188 -9.36 -5.40 18.56
N ASP A 189 -9.58 -5.96 17.36
CA ASP A 189 -9.74 -7.40 17.14
C ASP A 189 -8.39 -8.09 16.89
N GLY A 190 -7.29 -7.34 16.89
CA GLY A 190 -5.95 -7.82 16.56
C GLY A 190 -5.72 -8.03 15.06
N ARG A 191 -6.60 -7.52 14.19
CA ARG A 191 -6.34 -7.54 12.74
C ARG A 191 -5.33 -6.46 12.39
N VAL A 192 -4.45 -6.81 11.46
CA VAL A 192 -3.41 -5.91 10.97
C VAL A 192 -3.39 -5.95 9.45
N ALA A 193 -3.65 -4.81 8.82
CA ALA A 193 -3.44 -4.61 7.40
C ALA A 193 -2.11 -3.85 7.18
N VAL A 194 -1.45 -4.08 6.05
CA VAL A 194 -0.18 -3.43 5.73
C VAL A 194 -0.30 -2.69 4.41
N THR A 195 0.04 -1.41 4.45
CA THR A 195 0.30 -0.60 3.26
C THR A 195 1.79 -0.28 3.21
N SER A 196 2.34 -0.08 2.03
CA SER A 196 3.76 0.26 1.88
C SER A 196 4.00 1.19 0.71
N ALA A 197 5.10 1.93 0.77
CA ALA A 197 5.56 2.76 -0.34
C ALA A 197 7.09 2.86 -0.34
N PRO A 198 7.74 2.84 -1.52
CA PRO A 198 9.18 2.98 -1.62
C PRO A 198 9.61 4.41 -1.27
N THR A 199 10.78 4.54 -0.64
CA THR A 199 11.29 5.85 -0.18
C THR A 199 11.50 6.88 -1.29
N ASN A 200 11.68 6.44 -2.54
CA ASN A 200 11.77 7.32 -3.70
C ASN A 200 10.41 7.87 -4.17
N THR A 201 9.29 7.47 -3.56
CA THR A 201 7.96 8.06 -3.76
C THR A 201 7.84 9.45 -3.09
N PHE A 202 8.80 9.85 -2.26
CA PHE A 202 8.73 11.08 -1.46
C PHE A 202 9.71 12.17 -1.92
N GLY A 203 9.31 13.42 -1.71
CA GLY A 203 10.10 14.61 -2.04
C GLY A 203 10.38 14.75 -3.53
N LEU A 204 11.59 15.18 -3.89
CA LEU A 204 11.96 15.40 -5.30
C LEU A 204 12.12 14.11 -6.10
N GLN A 205 12.43 12.97 -5.45
CA GLN A 205 12.57 11.69 -6.17
C GLN A 205 11.24 11.13 -6.64
N ALA A 206 10.12 11.62 -6.08
CA ALA A 206 8.78 11.33 -6.55
C ALA A 206 8.54 11.84 -7.99
N LEU A 207 9.33 12.80 -8.46
CA LEU A 207 9.17 13.39 -9.78
C LEU A 207 9.61 12.39 -10.86
N THR A 208 8.82 12.29 -11.92
CA THR A 208 9.13 11.42 -13.06
C THR A 208 10.51 11.76 -13.65
N ASN A 209 11.35 10.73 -13.86
CA ASN A 209 12.74 10.84 -14.31
C ASN A 209 13.70 11.55 -13.34
N VAL A 210 13.36 11.63 -12.05
CA VAL A 210 14.26 12.16 -11.01
C VAL A 210 14.75 11.04 -10.09
N GLY A 211 15.95 10.53 -10.39
CA GLY A 211 16.69 9.69 -9.44
C GLY A 211 17.50 10.52 -8.45
N THR A 212 18.22 9.85 -7.54
CA THR A 212 19.04 10.46 -6.48
C THR A 212 19.96 11.59 -7.00
N THR A 213 20.68 11.35 -8.10
CA THR A 213 21.60 12.34 -8.69
C THR A 213 20.88 13.58 -9.20
N THR A 214 19.74 13.42 -9.87
CA THR A 214 18.95 14.54 -10.39
C THR A 214 18.31 15.33 -9.23
N ALA A 215 17.80 14.63 -8.21
CA ALA A 215 17.27 15.26 -7.00
C ALA A 215 18.34 16.10 -6.28
N GLN A 216 19.57 15.59 -6.19
CA GLN A 216 20.68 16.32 -5.59
C GLN A 216 21.03 17.59 -6.39
N ARG A 217 21.08 17.51 -7.72
CA ARG A 217 21.33 18.68 -8.58
C ARG A 217 20.23 19.73 -8.47
N LEU A 218 18.97 19.32 -8.37
CA LEU A 218 17.85 20.23 -8.13
C LEU A 218 18.06 20.99 -6.80
N LYS A 219 18.41 20.28 -5.72
CA LYS A 219 18.70 20.89 -4.41
C LYS A 219 19.88 21.86 -4.46
N GLU A 220 20.98 21.49 -5.10
CA GLU A 220 22.16 22.35 -5.27
C GLU A 220 21.87 23.63 -6.05
N ASN A 221 20.79 23.65 -6.84
CA ASN A 221 20.31 24.82 -7.56
C ASN A 221 19.12 25.51 -6.85
N GLY A 222 18.86 25.19 -5.58
CA GLY A 222 17.88 25.87 -4.73
C GLY A 222 16.46 25.31 -4.79
N TYR A 223 16.23 24.21 -5.51
CA TYR A 223 14.92 23.54 -5.56
C TYR A 223 14.89 22.41 -4.53
N THR A 224 14.21 22.61 -3.38
CA THR A 224 14.18 21.61 -2.30
C THR A 224 12.85 20.87 -2.22
N THR A 225 11.77 21.49 -2.69
CA THR A 225 10.41 20.95 -2.68
C THR A 225 9.86 20.71 -4.10
N ARG A 226 8.81 19.89 -4.20
CA ARG A 226 8.03 19.74 -5.44
C ARG A 226 7.38 21.05 -5.87
N SER A 227 6.97 21.88 -4.90
CA SER A 227 6.40 23.20 -5.16
C SER A 227 7.39 24.15 -5.83
N ASP A 228 8.66 24.16 -5.40
CA ASP A 228 9.70 24.98 -6.01
C ASP A 228 9.87 24.63 -7.49
N VAL A 229 9.88 23.33 -7.79
CA VAL A 229 10.00 22.82 -9.17
C VAL A 229 8.74 23.13 -10.00
N ALA A 230 7.55 23.00 -9.41
CA ALA A 230 6.28 23.28 -10.08
C ALA A 230 6.13 24.76 -10.46
N SER A 231 6.62 25.67 -9.60
CA SER A 231 6.61 27.12 -9.83
C SER A 231 7.73 27.62 -10.74
N THR A 232 8.69 26.77 -11.10
CA THR A 232 9.83 27.17 -11.93
C THR A 232 9.57 27.00 -13.43
N THR A 233 10.34 27.74 -14.25
CA THR A 233 10.25 27.63 -15.70
C THR A 233 11.10 26.48 -16.23
N ARG A 234 10.67 25.91 -17.36
CA ARG A 234 11.47 24.88 -18.06
C ARG A 234 12.83 25.40 -18.52
N GLN A 235 12.96 26.70 -18.76
CA GLN A 235 14.23 27.31 -19.16
C GLN A 235 15.23 27.30 -18.01
N GLU A 236 14.79 27.61 -16.78
CA GLU A 236 15.63 27.57 -15.58
C GLU A 236 16.11 26.14 -15.28
N LEU A 237 15.20 25.15 -15.34
CA LEU A 237 15.59 23.75 -15.14
C LEU A 237 16.64 23.25 -16.14
N ARG A 238 16.61 23.75 -17.38
CA ARG A 238 17.57 23.37 -18.42
C ARG A 238 18.99 23.91 -18.21
N VAL A 239 19.15 24.93 -17.36
CA VAL A 239 20.48 25.44 -16.99
C VAL A 239 21.21 24.43 -16.10
N ILE A 240 20.46 23.58 -15.38
CA ILE A 240 21.00 22.55 -14.51
C ILE A 240 21.67 21.46 -15.35
N HIS A 241 22.94 21.18 -15.03
CA HIS A 241 23.72 20.19 -15.74
C HIS A 241 23.04 18.80 -15.76
N GLY A 242 22.89 18.23 -16.96
CA GLY A 242 22.28 16.93 -17.19
C GLY A 242 20.75 16.92 -17.22
N ILE A 243 20.08 18.08 -17.16
CA ILE A 243 18.64 18.20 -17.42
C ILE A 243 18.43 18.72 -18.85
N GLY A 244 18.04 17.82 -19.76
CA GLY A 244 17.69 18.17 -21.14
C GLY A 244 16.28 18.77 -21.27
N ASN A 245 15.92 19.21 -22.48
CA ASN A 245 14.62 19.86 -22.73
C ASN A 245 13.41 18.95 -22.43
N SER A 246 13.48 17.68 -22.85
CA SER A 246 12.44 16.68 -22.56
C SER A 246 12.34 16.41 -21.06
N THR A 247 13.48 16.20 -20.39
CA THR A 247 13.55 15.97 -18.95
C THR A 247 13.01 17.16 -18.15
N ALA A 248 13.41 18.39 -18.48
CA ALA A 248 12.90 19.60 -17.82
C ALA A 248 11.38 19.73 -17.95
N LYS A 249 10.83 19.44 -19.14
CA LYS A 249 9.37 19.41 -19.35
C LYS A 249 8.71 18.37 -18.45
N THR A 250 9.19 17.13 -18.46
CA THR A 250 8.61 16.03 -17.66
C THR A 250 8.68 16.31 -16.16
N ILE A 251 9.83 16.77 -15.66
CA ILE A 251 10.03 17.09 -14.24
C ILE A 251 9.06 18.18 -13.78
N GLN A 252 8.98 19.28 -14.54
CA GLN A 252 8.11 20.41 -14.20
C GLN A 252 6.63 20.01 -14.21
N GLN A 253 6.19 19.24 -15.21
CA GLN A 253 4.81 18.78 -15.27
C GLN A 253 4.50 17.74 -14.18
N SER A 254 5.43 16.82 -13.88
CA SER A 254 5.28 15.88 -12.77
C SER A 254 5.14 16.61 -11.42
N ALA A 255 5.91 17.68 -11.23
CA ALA A 255 5.80 18.53 -10.04
C ALA A 255 4.44 19.22 -9.96
N GLN A 256 3.95 19.79 -11.07
CA GLN A 256 2.60 20.38 -11.15
C GLN A 256 1.51 19.36 -10.81
N ALA A 257 1.56 18.16 -11.42
CA ALA A 257 0.56 17.12 -11.19
C ALA A 257 0.47 16.75 -9.70
N LEU A 258 1.61 16.56 -9.05
CA LEU A 258 1.67 16.19 -7.62
C LEU A 258 1.21 17.33 -6.70
N VAL A 259 1.56 18.58 -7.02
CA VAL A 259 1.14 19.76 -6.23
C VAL A 259 -0.36 20.00 -6.37
N GLU A 260 -0.89 19.90 -7.59
CA GLU A 260 -2.32 20.09 -7.91
C GLU A 260 -3.18 18.87 -7.52
N LYS A 261 -2.54 17.76 -7.15
CA LYS A 261 -3.20 16.47 -6.84
C LYS A 261 -4.14 16.01 -7.96
N SER A 262 -3.72 16.22 -9.21
CA SER A 262 -4.50 15.88 -10.40
C SER A 262 -3.66 15.22 -11.48
N VAL A 263 -4.26 14.29 -12.21
CA VAL A 263 -3.69 13.76 -13.45
C VAL A 263 -3.61 14.88 -14.47
N LEU A 264 -2.41 15.12 -15.00
CA LEU A 264 -2.21 16.09 -16.07
C LEU A 264 -2.30 15.39 -17.41
N ARG A 265 -3.45 15.53 -18.06
CA ARG A 265 -3.64 15.11 -19.45
C ARG A 265 -2.68 15.89 -20.36
N GLN A 266 -1.90 15.17 -21.16
CA GLN A 266 -0.90 15.74 -22.06
C GLN A 266 -1.42 15.94 -23.48
N THR A 267 -2.48 15.21 -23.86
CA THR A 267 -3.02 15.19 -25.21
C THR A 267 -4.55 15.09 -25.19
N ASP A 268 -5.20 15.59 -26.23
CA ASP A 268 -6.65 15.42 -26.43
C ASP A 268 -6.99 14.08 -27.11
N ALA A 269 -6.06 13.12 -27.16
CA ALA A 269 -6.33 11.81 -27.71
C ALA A 269 -7.48 11.14 -26.94
N THR A 270 -8.35 10.41 -27.64
CA THR A 270 -9.49 9.71 -27.03
C THR A 270 -9.07 8.33 -26.53
N VAL A 271 -9.83 7.84 -25.54
CA VAL A 271 -9.73 6.48 -25.01
C VAL A 271 -11.11 5.85 -25.05
N PRO A 272 -11.31 4.68 -25.68
CA PRO A 272 -10.50 4.00 -26.70
C PRO A 272 -10.75 4.60 -28.11
N ALA A 273 -10.25 3.95 -29.17
CA ALA A 273 -10.48 4.37 -30.56
C ALA A 273 -11.97 4.38 -30.93
N ALA A 274 -12.37 5.31 -31.80
CA ALA A 274 -13.74 5.81 -32.02
C ALA A 274 -14.80 4.81 -32.55
N ASP A 275 -14.50 3.51 -32.64
CA ASP A 275 -15.34 2.50 -33.29
C ASP A 275 -15.97 1.47 -32.32
N TYR A 276 -15.72 1.60 -31.02
CA TYR A 276 -16.19 0.65 -29.99
C TYR A 276 -16.94 1.35 -28.86
N SER A 277 -17.87 0.65 -28.21
CA SER A 277 -18.53 1.13 -26.99
C SER A 277 -17.60 0.91 -25.80
N PRO A 278 -17.00 1.96 -25.20
CA PRO A 278 -16.09 1.79 -24.08
C PRO A 278 -16.83 1.37 -22.82
N LEU A 279 -16.31 0.36 -22.14
CA LEU A 279 -16.76 -0.06 -20.81
C LEU A 279 -15.53 -0.16 -19.92
N PHE A 280 -15.52 0.55 -18.80
CA PHE A 280 -14.41 0.48 -17.87
C PHE A 280 -14.64 -0.70 -16.93
N VAL A 281 -13.70 -1.62 -16.84
CA VAL A 281 -13.83 -2.85 -16.06
C VAL A 281 -12.71 -2.95 -15.02
N ASP A 282 -13.06 -3.53 -13.88
CA ASP A 282 -12.14 -3.89 -12.79
C ASP A 282 -12.63 -5.19 -12.14
N ILE A 283 -11.71 -6.02 -11.66
CA ILE A 283 -12.04 -7.31 -11.02
C ILE A 283 -11.45 -7.40 -9.61
N GLU A 284 -12.19 -8.06 -8.72
CA GLU A 284 -11.70 -8.41 -7.39
C GLU A 284 -11.57 -9.92 -7.25
N THR A 285 -10.45 -10.35 -6.67
CA THR A 285 -10.05 -11.75 -6.64
C THR A 285 -9.42 -12.16 -5.31
N ASP A 286 -9.36 -13.47 -5.07
CA ASP A 286 -8.73 -14.07 -3.89
C ASP A 286 -7.20 -14.02 -3.87
N GLY A 287 -6.60 -13.34 -4.85
CA GLY A 287 -5.18 -13.06 -4.91
C GLY A 287 -4.68 -12.82 -6.33
N LEU A 288 -3.36 -12.59 -6.46
CA LEU A 288 -2.71 -12.27 -7.74
C LEU A 288 -2.64 -13.45 -8.71
N THR A 289 -2.88 -14.67 -8.24
CA THR A 289 -3.06 -15.89 -9.05
C THR A 289 -4.39 -16.50 -8.67
N PRO A 290 -5.49 -15.92 -9.17
CA PRO A 290 -6.80 -16.11 -8.58
C PRO A 290 -7.35 -17.50 -8.86
N THR A 291 -7.97 -18.07 -7.83
CA THR A 291 -8.81 -19.27 -7.96
C THR A 291 -10.28 -18.88 -8.02
N ILE A 292 -10.65 -17.68 -7.55
CA ILE A 292 -12.00 -17.13 -7.58
C ILE A 292 -11.95 -15.65 -8.05
N ILE A 293 -12.90 -15.26 -8.91
CA ILE A 293 -13.25 -13.85 -9.15
C ILE A 293 -14.61 -13.62 -8.50
N TRP A 294 -14.66 -12.88 -7.39
CA TRP A 294 -15.90 -12.69 -6.64
C TRP A 294 -16.63 -11.39 -6.99
N LEU A 295 -15.96 -10.43 -7.64
CA LEU A 295 -16.61 -9.21 -8.12
C LEU A 295 -16.03 -8.81 -9.47
N ILE A 296 -16.92 -8.43 -10.39
CA ILE A 296 -16.58 -7.74 -11.63
C ILE A 296 -17.38 -6.44 -11.66
N GLY A 297 -16.70 -5.30 -11.63
CA GLY A 297 -17.31 -3.99 -11.73
C GLY A 297 -17.19 -3.46 -13.16
N VAL A 298 -18.27 -2.90 -13.69
CA VAL A 298 -18.30 -2.30 -15.03
C VAL A 298 -18.92 -0.91 -14.96
N TYR A 299 -18.24 0.09 -15.50
CA TYR A 299 -18.81 1.41 -15.73
C TYR A 299 -19.05 1.67 -17.21
N ASP A 300 -20.30 1.97 -17.56
CA ASP A 300 -20.70 2.41 -18.89
C ASP A 300 -20.80 3.95 -18.93
N PRO A 301 -19.85 4.64 -19.59
CA PRO A 301 -19.87 6.09 -19.72
C PRO A 301 -21.00 6.62 -20.61
N ALA A 302 -21.54 5.82 -21.54
CA ALA A 302 -22.62 6.25 -22.43
C ALA A 302 -23.96 6.33 -21.68
N ARG A 303 -24.16 5.41 -20.72
CA ARG A 303 -25.34 5.39 -19.83
C ARG A 303 -25.12 6.07 -18.48
N GLU A 304 -23.88 6.47 -18.19
CA GLU A 304 -23.43 6.88 -16.86
C GLU A 304 -23.81 5.88 -15.74
N GLU A 305 -23.73 4.59 -16.05
CA GLU A 305 -24.19 3.52 -15.17
C GLU A 305 -23.02 2.68 -14.65
N TYR A 306 -23.09 2.28 -13.38
CA TYR A 306 -22.18 1.31 -12.78
C TYR A 306 -22.94 0.02 -12.50
N ILE A 307 -22.35 -1.10 -12.91
CA ILE A 307 -22.95 -2.43 -12.85
C ILE A 307 -21.95 -3.37 -12.18
N ASP A 308 -22.41 -4.07 -11.16
CA ASP A 308 -21.61 -5.02 -10.40
C ASP A 308 -22.12 -6.46 -10.56
N PHE A 309 -21.19 -7.38 -10.79
CA PHE A 309 -21.44 -8.82 -10.79
C PHE A 309 -20.74 -9.42 -9.59
N VAL A 310 -21.49 -9.61 -8.50
CA VAL A 310 -20.95 -10.07 -7.21
C VAL A 310 -21.34 -11.52 -6.96
N ASP A 311 -20.37 -12.35 -6.61
CA ASP A 311 -20.61 -13.62 -5.92
C ASP A 311 -20.55 -13.41 -4.40
N THR A 312 -21.72 -13.35 -3.78
CA THR A 312 -21.86 -13.12 -2.33
C THR A 312 -21.50 -14.36 -1.48
N ASP A 313 -21.28 -15.51 -2.11
CA ASP A 313 -20.91 -16.77 -1.46
C ASP A 313 -19.83 -17.50 -2.28
N PRO A 314 -18.62 -16.90 -2.38
CA PRO A 314 -17.56 -17.43 -3.23
C PRO A 314 -17.07 -18.78 -2.74
N SER A 315 -17.04 -19.78 -3.62
CA SER A 315 -16.59 -21.13 -3.30
C SER A 315 -15.68 -21.70 -4.39
N LEU A 316 -14.79 -22.61 -3.98
CA LEU A 316 -13.92 -23.35 -4.92
C LEU A 316 -14.71 -24.34 -5.80
N ASP A 317 -15.93 -24.70 -5.39
CA ASP A 317 -16.81 -25.60 -6.14
C ASP A 317 -17.53 -24.88 -7.29
N ASP A 318 -17.74 -23.56 -7.18
CA ASP A 318 -18.31 -22.73 -8.25
C ASP A 318 -17.63 -21.35 -8.38
N PRO A 319 -16.34 -21.31 -8.77
CA PRO A 319 -15.55 -20.08 -8.79
C PRO A 319 -15.94 -19.10 -9.91
N GLY A 320 -16.86 -19.49 -10.81
CA GLY A 320 -17.18 -18.76 -12.04
C GLY A 320 -18.51 -18.03 -12.04
N LYS A 321 -19.21 -17.92 -10.91
CA LYS A 321 -20.57 -17.37 -10.84
C LYS A 321 -20.65 -15.91 -11.28
N ALA A 322 -19.79 -15.05 -10.75
CA ALA A 322 -19.69 -13.64 -11.19
C ALA A 322 -19.33 -13.55 -12.67
N THR A 323 -18.35 -14.32 -13.14
CA THR A 323 -17.93 -14.36 -14.55
C THR A 323 -19.07 -14.74 -15.50
N ARG A 324 -19.86 -15.77 -15.18
CA ARG A 324 -21.00 -16.20 -16.00
C ARG A 324 -22.13 -15.17 -16.03
N ALA A 325 -22.30 -14.37 -14.97
CA ALA A 325 -23.27 -13.28 -14.95
C ALA A 325 -22.79 -12.14 -15.84
N PHE A 326 -21.54 -11.72 -15.66
CA PHE A 326 -20.89 -10.67 -16.44
C PHE A 326 -20.92 -10.95 -17.95
N ILE A 327 -20.38 -12.08 -18.41
CA ILE A 327 -20.24 -12.33 -19.85
C ILE A 327 -21.58 -12.51 -20.56
N ARG A 328 -22.58 -13.05 -19.86
CA ARG A 328 -23.95 -13.18 -20.36
C ARG A 328 -24.62 -11.82 -20.52
N TRP A 329 -24.43 -10.92 -19.55
CA TRP A 329 -24.90 -9.55 -19.65
C TRP A 329 -24.18 -8.82 -20.80
N LEU A 330 -22.86 -8.93 -20.87
CA LEU A 330 -22.06 -8.26 -21.90
C LEU A 330 -22.51 -8.68 -23.31
N ALA A 331 -22.69 -9.98 -23.53
CA ALA A 331 -23.15 -10.53 -24.81
C ALA A 331 -24.62 -10.20 -25.15
N ALA A 332 -25.45 -9.91 -24.15
CA ALA A 332 -26.84 -9.52 -24.37
C ALA A 332 -26.97 -8.02 -24.72
N GLU A 333 -26.10 -7.18 -24.15
CA GLU A 333 -26.20 -5.72 -24.23
C GLU A 333 -25.30 -5.09 -25.30
N TYR A 334 -24.21 -5.77 -25.71
CA TYR A 334 -23.21 -5.19 -26.60
C TYR A 334 -22.76 -6.16 -27.71
N ASP A 335 -22.77 -5.67 -28.95
CA ASP A 335 -22.25 -6.43 -30.09
C ASP A 335 -20.72 -6.34 -30.20
N ARG A 336 -20.13 -5.17 -29.92
CA ARG A 336 -18.69 -4.89 -30.07
C ARG A 336 -18.16 -3.95 -28.96
N PRO A 337 -18.16 -4.38 -27.70
CA PRO A 337 -17.66 -3.55 -26.61
C PRO A 337 -16.13 -3.43 -26.67
N SER A 338 -15.60 -2.31 -26.17
CA SER A 338 -14.19 -2.21 -25.78
C SER A 338 -14.09 -2.16 -24.26
N LEU A 339 -13.51 -3.20 -23.67
CA LEU A 339 -13.20 -3.22 -22.25
C LEU A 339 -11.92 -2.44 -21.99
N VAL A 340 -12.00 -1.47 -21.10
CA VAL A 340 -10.91 -0.58 -20.71
C VAL A 340 -10.57 -0.87 -19.25
N ALA A 341 -9.34 -1.27 -18.98
CA ALA A 341 -8.87 -1.53 -17.61
C ALA A 341 -7.48 -0.92 -17.40
N TRP A 342 -7.18 -0.57 -16.15
CA TRP A 342 -5.87 -0.07 -15.78
C TRP A 342 -4.86 -1.21 -15.68
N ASN A 343 -3.85 -1.25 -16.56
CA ASN A 343 -2.89 -2.36 -16.62
C ASN A 343 -3.58 -3.73 -16.87
N GLY A 344 -4.72 -3.71 -17.57
CA GLY A 344 -5.61 -4.86 -17.70
C GLY A 344 -5.00 -6.09 -18.37
N HIS A 345 -4.07 -5.91 -19.32
CA HIS A 345 -3.39 -7.06 -19.94
C HIS A 345 -2.51 -7.83 -18.97
N ALA A 346 -1.98 -7.17 -17.93
CA ALA A 346 -1.18 -7.82 -16.91
C ALA A 346 -2.04 -8.57 -15.88
N PHE A 347 -3.32 -8.21 -15.74
CA PHE A 347 -4.19 -8.73 -14.69
C PHE A 347 -5.62 -9.04 -15.18
N ASP A 348 -6.50 -8.05 -15.26
CA ASP A 348 -7.95 -8.20 -15.48
C ASP A 348 -8.28 -9.08 -16.68
N PHE A 349 -7.80 -8.70 -17.87
CA PHE A 349 -8.12 -9.36 -19.13
C PHE A 349 -7.58 -10.80 -19.18
N LYS A 350 -6.38 -11.01 -18.63
CA LYS A 350 -5.76 -12.34 -18.53
C LYS A 350 -6.62 -13.27 -17.67
N HIS A 351 -7.09 -12.78 -16.53
CA HIS A 351 -7.91 -13.58 -15.61
C HIS A 351 -9.33 -13.78 -16.13
N LEU A 352 -9.97 -12.74 -16.68
CA LEU A 352 -11.27 -12.84 -17.33
C LEU A 352 -11.25 -13.85 -18.49
N THR A 353 -10.26 -13.79 -19.39
CA THR A 353 -10.09 -14.76 -20.49
C THR A 353 -10.01 -16.20 -19.97
N THR A 354 -9.23 -16.42 -18.90
CA THR A 354 -9.07 -17.75 -18.29
C THR A 354 -10.37 -18.24 -17.66
N PHE A 355 -11.06 -17.39 -16.91
CA PHE A 355 -12.30 -17.75 -16.22
C PHE A 355 -13.47 -17.95 -17.19
N ILE A 356 -13.58 -17.13 -18.24
CA ILE A 356 -14.60 -17.29 -19.29
C ILE A 356 -14.40 -18.62 -20.00
N SER A 357 -13.16 -18.93 -20.41
CA SER A 357 -12.86 -20.19 -21.09
C SER A 357 -13.20 -21.42 -20.24
N ARG A 358 -13.02 -21.35 -18.92
CA ARG A 358 -13.27 -22.47 -18.00
C ARG A 358 -14.72 -22.58 -17.55
N HIS A 359 -15.35 -21.45 -17.21
CA HIS A 359 -16.63 -21.44 -16.49
C HIS A 359 -17.79 -20.92 -17.32
N ALA A 360 -17.52 -20.29 -18.47
CA ALA A 360 -18.53 -19.81 -19.41
C ALA A 360 -18.16 -20.13 -20.86
N PRO A 361 -17.76 -21.39 -21.20
CA PRO A 361 -17.19 -21.72 -22.52
C PRO A 361 -18.15 -21.44 -23.69
N ALA A 362 -19.46 -21.43 -23.45
CA ALA A 362 -20.46 -21.05 -24.45
C ALA A 362 -20.32 -19.60 -24.97
N TYR A 363 -19.60 -18.74 -24.24
CA TYR A 363 -19.33 -17.35 -24.62
C TYR A 363 -17.87 -17.12 -25.06
N ALA A 364 -17.07 -18.18 -25.21
CA ALA A 364 -15.66 -18.03 -25.57
C ALA A 364 -15.48 -17.38 -26.96
N ASP A 365 -16.31 -17.74 -27.93
CA ASP A 365 -16.25 -17.15 -29.27
C ASP A 365 -16.63 -15.67 -29.24
N TYR A 366 -17.70 -15.31 -28.52
CA TYR A 366 -18.08 -13.90 -28.32
C TYR A 366 -16.95 -13.10 -27.67
N TRP A 367 -16.31 -13.65 -26.61
CA TRP A 367 -15.18 -12.99 -25.96
C TRP A 367 -14.02 -12.75 -26.92
N ASN A 368 -13.62 -13.77 -27.68
CA ASN A 368 -12.44 -13.69 -28.55
C ASN A 368 -12.67 -12.87 -29.83
N GLU A 369 -13.89 -12.85 -30.36
CA GLU A 369 -14.20 -12.27 -31.67
C GLU A 369 -14.83 -10.88 -31.58
N SER A 370 -15.58 -10.61 -30.52
CA SER A 370 -16.41 -9.39 -30.41
C SER A 370 -15.90 -8.40 -29.37
N VAL A 371 -15.21 -8.85 -28.33
CA VAL A 371 -14.73 -7.97 -27.24
C VAL A 371 -13.33 -7.46 -27.56
N PHE A 372 -13.16 -6.14 -27.52
CA PHE A 372 -11.86 -5.52 -27.70
C PHE A 372 -11.26 -5.09 -26.35
N GLU A 373 -10.04 -5.51 -26.07
CA GLU A 373 -9.33 -5.14 -24.84
C GLU A 373 -8.47 -3.89 -25.06
N TYR A 374 -8.56 -2.92 -24.15
CA TYR A 374 -7.75 -1.71 -24.21
C TYR A 374 -7.11 -1.40 -22.85
N ASP A 375 -5.77 -1.41 -22.82
CA ASP A 375 -5.01 -1.11 -21.61
C ASP A 375 -4.80 0.41 -21.44
N LEU A 376 -5.44 0.96 -20.41
CA LEU A 376 -5.37 2.38 -20.09
C LEU A 376 -3.97 2.81 -19.62
N TYR A 377 -3.20 1.90 -19.01
CA TYR A 377 -1.83 2.19 -18.58
C TYR A 377 -0.90 2.42 -19.79
N ASP A 378 -1.07 1.64 -20.86
CA ASP A 378 -0.32 1.84 -22.10
C ASP A 378 -0.62 3.20 -22.73
N TRP A 379 -1.90 3.59 -22.81
CA TRP A 379 -2.30 4.90 -23.32
C TRP A 379 -1.77 6.04 -22.44
N ALA A 380 -2.00 5.98 -21.13
CA ALA A 380 -1.67 7.06 -20.22
C ALA A 380 -0.15 7.24 -20.10
N VAL A 381 0.57 6.17 -19.78
CA VAL A 381 1.99 6.21 -19.40
C VAL A 381 2.90 5.97 -20.59
N ARG A 382 2.77 4.82 -21.26
CA ARG A 382 3.72 4.40 -22.30
C ARG A 382 3.65 5.26 -23.56
N LYS A 383 2.44 5.71 -23.92
CA LYS A 383 2.21 6.65 -25.03
C LYS A 383 2.27 8.12 -24.59
N GLY A 384 2.53 8.40 -23.31
CA GLY A 384 2.77 9.75 -22.80
C GLY A 384 1.56 10.69 -22.88
N ASN A 385 0.34 10.15 -22.82
CA ASN A 385 -0.89 10.96 -22.90
C ASN A 385 -1.32 11.52 -21.53
N ALA A 386 -0.75 11.05 -20.43
CA ALA A 386 -1.01 11.58 -19.10
C ALA A 386 0.24 11.52 -18.21
N ILE A 387 0.36 12.48 -17.30
CA ILE A 387 1.30 12.42 -16.18
C ILE A 387 0.48 12.17 -14.92
N LEU A 388 0.83 11.07 -14.24
CA LEU A 388 0.08 10.55 -13.09
C LEU A 388 0.63 11.09 -11.77
N LEU A 389 -0.21 10.97 -10.74
CA LEU A 389 0.25 10.98 -9.36
C LEU A 389 1.00 9.68 -9.09
N VAL A 390 2.07 9.72 -8.30
CA VAL A 390 2.76 8.50 -7.87
C VAL A 390 1.80 7.69 -6.96
N GLU A 391 1.46 6.48 -7.42
CA GLU A 391 0.91 5.32 -6.71
C GLU A 391 -0.37 5.43 -5.85
N ARG A 392 -1.28 6.38 -6.10
CA ARG A 392 -2.67 6.25 -5.61
C ARG A 392 -3.70 6.39 -6.72
N ILE A 393 -3.76 5.39 -7.60
CA ILE A 393 -4.85 5.24 -8.58
C ILE A 393 -5.92 4.23 -8.13
N VAL A 394 -5.67 3.41 -7.10
CA VAL A 394 -6.55 2.27 -6.75
C VAL A 394 -7.79 2.65 -5.91
N SER A 395 -8.34 3.87 -5.97
CA SER A 395 -9.59 4.13 -5.21
C SER A 395 -10.42 5.34 -5.65
N LYS A 396 -9.86 6.36 -6.31
CA LYS A 396 -10.59 7.64 -6.50
C LYS A 396 -10.34 8.32 -7.85
N MET A 397 -10.60 7.64 -8.96
CA MET A 397 -10.73 8.33 -10.25
C MET A 397 -12.12 8.13 -10.83
N SER A 398 -12.85 9.24 -10.96
CA SER A 398 -14.11 9.27 -11.70
C SER A 398 -13.81 9.09 -13.21
N PRO A 399 -14.46 8.13 -13.89
CA PRO A 399 -14.33 7.93 -15.33
C PRO A 399 -14.65 9.17 -16.17
N ARG A 400 -15.44 10.12 -15.62
CA ARG A 400 -15.85 11.36 -16.30
C ARG A 400 -14.68 12.23 -16.80
N ARG A 401 -13.47 12.08 -16.26
CA ARG A 401 -12.29 12.86 -16.69
C ARG A 401 -11.62 12.34 -17.96
N TRP A 402 -11.95 11.12 -18.41
CA TRP A 402 -11.28 10.46 -19.55
C TRP A 402 -12.10 10.55 -20.84
N THR A 403 -13.38 10.90 -20.75
CA THR A 403 -14.31 10.96 -21.89
C THR A 403 -14.53 12.38 -22.46
N ALA A 404 -14.04 13.42 -21.78
CA ALA A 404 -14.26 14.79 -22.23
C ALA A 404 -13.39 15.12 -23.46
N THR A 405 -14.05 15.33 -24.60
CA THR A 405 -13.58 16.27 -25.63
C THR A 405 -13.69 17.68 -25.04
N GLY A 406 -12.64 18.48 -25.21
CA GLY A 406 -12.34 19.61 -24.33
C GLY A 406 -13.50 20.57 -24.01
N THR A 407 -13.64 20.89 -22.72
CA THR A 407 -13.71 22.27 -22.20
C THR A 407 -13.60 22.22 -20.68
N SER A 408 -12.91 23.22 -20.12
CA SER A 408 -12.61 23.46 -18.70
C SER A 408 -13.62 22.96 -17.65
N LEU A 409 -13.13 22.32 -16.59
CA LEU A 409 -13.13 22.81 -15.18
C LEU A 409 -12.42 21.84 -14.23
#